data_AF-A0A0D2FK99-F1
#
_entry.id   AF-A0A0D2FK99-F1
#
_cell.length_a   1.000
_cell.length_b   1.000
_cell.length_c   1.000
_cell.angle_alpha   90.00
_cell.angle_beta   90.00
_cell.angle_gamma   90.00
#
_symmetry.space_group_name_H-M   'P 1'
#
loop_
_entity.id
_entity.type
_entity.pdbx_description
1 polymer ?
#
loop_
_entity_poly.entity_id
_entity_poly.type
_entity_poly.pdbx_seq_one_letter_code
_entity_poly.pdbx_strand_id
1 'polypeptide(L)'
;MATAGNIASPLTPLESPLGPVFKFSIYHLMQVDDPTDLFPRSTTTLGNKTKGTERIVTQRKLPQLHKIVQQNSQSSTKSTVPGQRRRTANRGKTTIRNVAYVARSQNSGPFEVTLDILFLSRADFDRARESEVLTPELIQNIYHLKSAEEIIACMFFEPALAWKCTFKRPWPQGSMGERDTFGAQLHAPMLDVEIPAHGQRFKTLVISLIFTGVKI
;
A
#
# COMPACT_ATOMS: atom_id res chain seq x y z
N MET A 1 12.82 -3.64 4.11
CA MET A 1 11.38 -3.79 3.77
C MET A 1 10.82 -2.40 3.57
N ALA A 2 10.46 -2.05 2.33
CA ALA A 2 9.86 -0.76 2.03
C ALA A 2 8.42 -0.76 2.56
N THR A 3 8.14 0.08 3.55
CA THR A 3 6.76 0.42 3.93
C THR A 3 6.11 1.15 2.76
N ALA A 4 4.86 0.80 2.47
CA ALA A 4 4.15 1.12 1.24
C ALA A 4 4.06 2.62 0.85
N GLY A 5 4.39 3.55 1.75
CA GLY A 5 4.49 4.97 1.45
C GLY A 5 5.54 5.32 0.39
N ASN A 6 6.61 4.54 0.27
CA ASN A 6 7.69 4.83 -0.69
C ASN A 6 7.35 4.50 -2.16
N ILE A 7 6.19 3.86 -2.41
CA ILE A 7 5.73 3.50 -3.77
C ILE A 7 4.70 4.52 -4.29
N ALA A 8 4.15 5.36 -3.42
CA ALA A 8 3.14 6.35 -3.78
C ALA A 8 3.73 7.69 -4.26
N SER A 9 5.00 7.98 -3.95
CA SER A 9 5.68 9.21 -4.35
C SER A 9 7.03 8.88 -4.99
N PRO A 10 7.20 9.00 -6.33
CA PRO A 10 8.50 8.80 -6.97
C PRO A 10 9.49 9.93 -6.65
N LEU A 11 9.03 11.01 -6.03
CA LEU A 11 9.87 12.09 -5.53
C LEU A 11 9.75 12.16 -4.01
N THR A 12 10.87 11.95 -3.33
CA THR A 12 11.01 12.15 -1.89
C THR A 12 10.74 13.63 -1.57
N PRO A 13 9.89 13.97 -0.57
CA PRO A 13 9.62 15.36 -0.17
C PRO A 13 10.86 16.14 0.29
N LEU A 14 12.02 15.47 0.46
CA LEU A 14 13.29 16.10 0.80
C LEU A 14 13.83 17.06 -0.29
N GLU A 15 13.27 17.06 -1.50
CA GLU A 15 13.79 17.85 -2.62
C GLU A 15 13.02 19.16 -2.90
N SER A 16 11.99 19.50 -2.11
CA SER A 16 11.29 20.78 -2.21
C SER A 16 11.48 21.63 -0.94
N PRO A 17 12.02 22.87 -1.03
CA PRO A 17 12.20 23.73 0.13
C PRO A 17 10.85 24.26 0.63
N LEU A 18 10.21 23.51 1.55
CA LEU A 18 8.85 23.71 2.08
C LEU A 18 8.74 24.78 3.20
N GLY A 19 9.66 25.74 3.26
CA GLY A 19 9.66 26.80 4.28
C GLY A 19 9.89 26.27 5.71
N PRO A 20 9.70 27.12 6.74
CA PRO A 20 9.90 26.72 8.14
C PRO A 20 8.86 25.68 8.56
N VAL A 21 9.31 24.43 8.69
CA VAL A 21 8.49 23.31 9.16
C VAL A 21 8.50 23.21 10.69
N PHE A 22 7.36 22.86 11.29
CA PHE A 22 7.29 22.52 12.70
C PHE A 22 8.03 21.21 12.96
N LYS A 23 9.06 21.27 13.81
CA LYS A 23 9.77 20.09 14.32
C LYS A 23 8.94 19.46 15.43
N PHE A 24 8.21 18.38 15.14
CA PHE A 24 7.68 17.51 16.19
C PHE A 24 8.59 16.29 16.34
N SER A 25 8.83 15.87 17.58
CA SER A 25 9.57 14.65 17.89
C SER A 25 8.57 13.63 18.44
N ILE A 26 8.36 12.52 17.73
CA ILE A 26 7.63 11.37 18.28
C ILE A 26 8.65 10.52 19.03
N TYR A 27 8.62 10.57 20.35
CA TYR A 27 9.40 9.66 21.18
C TYR A 27 8.63 8.33 21.28
N HIS A 28 9.06 7.32 20.54
CA HIS A 28 8.76 5.94 20.94
C HIS A 28 9.62 5.66 22.17
N LEU A 29 9.01 5.61 23.35
CA LEU A 29 9.69 5.25 24.59
C LEU A 29 10.00 3.75 24.59
N MET A 30 10.99 3.37 23.81
CA MET A 30 11.69 2.10 23.95
C MET A 30 12.85 2.36 24.90
N GLN A 31 12.97 1.59 25.98
CA GLN A 31 14.20 1.61 26.78
C GLN A 31 15.33 1.07 25.88
N VAL A 32 16.28 1.94 25.57
CA VAL A 32 17.48 1.62 24.81
C VAL A 32 18.65 1.93 25.72
N ASP A 33 19.47 0.92 26.03
CA ASP A 33 20.59 1.05 26.96
C ASP A 33 21.68 2.01 26.43
N ASP A 34 21.91 2.03 25.11
CA ASP A 34 22.78 2.98 24.42
C ASP A 34 22.19 3.38 23.05
N PRO A 35 21.86 4.65 22.81
CA PRO A 35 21.26 5.12 21.55
C PRO A 35 22.18 4.97 20.32
N THR A 36 23.45 4.61 20.50
CA THR A 36 24.45 4.53 19.42
C THR A 36 24.81 3.10 18.99
N ASP A 37 24.42 2.08 19.76
CA ASP A 37 24.76 0.67 19.48
C ASP A 37 24.14 0.14 18.18
N LEU A 38 22.93 0.60 17.85
CA LEU A 38 22.19 0.13 16.68
C LEU A 38 22.56 0.84 15.37
N PHE A 39 23.30 1.94 15.46
CA PHE A 39 23.61 2.81 14.33
C PHE A 39 25.11 3.11 14.27
N PRO A 40 25.93 2.15 13.78
CA PRO A 40 27.38 2.35 13.71
C PRO A 40 27.71 3.54 12.81
N ARG A 41 28.29 4.60 13.39
CA ARG A 41 28.76 5.79 12.67
C ARG A 41 30.27 5.77 12.54
N SER A 42 30.77 6.09 11.35
CA SER A 42 32.18 6.44 11.13
C SER A 42 32.30 7.94 10.90
N THR A 43 33.21 8.60 11.63
CA THR A 43 33.55 10.01 11.38
C THR A 43 34.95 10.07 10.83
N THR A 44 35.12 10.58 9.62
CA THR A 44 36.43 10.84 9.02
C THR A 44 36.56 12.34 8.84
N THR A 45 37.45 12.96 9.60
CA THR A 45 37.78 14.38 9.43
C THR A 45 38.79 14.51 8.28
N LEU A 46 38.36 15.06 7.15
CA LEU A 46 39.27 15.45 6.07
C LEU A 46 39.84 16.84 6.37
N GLY A 47 41.08 16.88 6.86
CA GLY A 47 41.81 18.12 7.17
C GLY A 47 43.30 17.85 7.38
N ASN A 48 44.14 18.83 7.00
CA ASN A 48 45.60 18.69 6.92
C ASN A 48 46.27 18.19 8.21
N LYS A 49 47.26 17.32 8.04
CA LYS A 49 48.03 16.65 9.11
C LYS A 49 48.71 17.65 10.05
N THR A 50 48.23 17.72 11.29
CA THR A 50 49.06 18.07 12.44
C THR A 50 48.91 17.00 13.51
N LYS A 51 50.06 16.50 13.95
CA LYS A 51 50.29 15.34 14.82
C LYS A 51 49.43 15.39 16.08
N GLY A 52 48.71 14.31 16.39
CA GLY A 52 48.01 14.16 17.67
C GLY A 52 47.15 12.89 17.78
N THR A 53 47.76 11.84 18.33
CA THR A 53 47.11 10.71 19.03
C THR A 53 46.21 9.78 18.20
N GLU A 54 46.82 8.69 17.72
CA GLU A 54 46.08 7.49 17.32
C GLU A 54 45.28 6.95 18.51
N ARG A 55 43.95 6.98 18.42
CA ARG A 55 43.08 6.16 19.28
C ARG A 55 42.71 4.91 18.49
N ILE A 56 43.08 3.78 19.07
CA ILE A 56 42.89 2.42 18.59
C ILE A 56 41.43 2.22 18.14
N VAL A 57 41.26 1.93 16.85
CA VAL A 57 40.01 1.48 16.25
C VAL A 57 39.73 0.07 16.77
N THR A 58 38.81 -0.07 17.73
CA THR A 58 38.30 -1.38 18.09
C THR A 58 37.32 -1.81 17.00
N GLN A 59 37.79 -2.54 16.01
CA GLN A 59 36.91 -3.32 15.13
C GLN A 59 36.21 -4.37 16.00
N ARG A 60 35.03 -4.04 16.54
CA ARG A 60 34.18 -5.06 17.14
C ARG A 60 33.54 -5.86 16.00
N LYS A 61 33.96 -7.13 15.92
CA LYS A 61 33.43 -8.17 15.05
C LYS A 61 31.90 -8.18 15.19
N LEU A 62 31.19 -8.07 14.06
CA LEU A 62 29.73 -8.21 14.01
C LEU A 62 29.31 -9.47 14.80
N PRO A 63 28.32 -9.38 15.70
CA PRO A 63 27.77 -10.58 16.32
C PRO A 63 27.27 -11.50 15.20
N GLN A 64 27.76 -12.73 15.19
CA GLN A 64 27.31 -13.75 14.26
C GLN A 64 25.82 -13.94 14.49
N LEU A 65 25.00 -13.62 13.47
CA LEU A 65 23.61 -14.03 13.43
C LEU A 65 23.57 -15.54 13.63
N HIS A 66 23.06 -15.98 14.79
CA HIS A 66 22.82 -17.39 15.04
C HIS A 66 21.95 -17.93 13.90
N LYS A 67 22.52 -18.84 13.10
CA LYS A 67 21.78 -19.61 12.11
C LYS A 67 20.80 -20.50 12.86
N ILE A 68 19.59 -20.02 13.10
CA ILE A 68 18.46 -20.88 13.47
C ILE A 68 17.96 -21.48 12.16
N VAL A 69 18.64 -22.52 11.70
CA VAL A 69 18.15 -23.40 10.64
C VAL A 69 18.15 -24.83 11.20
N GLN A 70 16.92 -25.31 11.40
CA GLN A 70 16.47 -26.71 11.35
C GLN A 70 17.17 -27.72 12.27
N GLN A 71 16.43 -28.19 13.30
CA GLN A 71 16.23 -29.64 13.48
C GLN A 71 14.79 -29.93 13.94
N ASN A 72 14.17 -30.86 13.22
CA ASN A 72 12.83 -31.42 13.41
C ASN A 72 12.67 -32.08 14.78
N SER A 73 11.46 -32.05 15.34
CA SER A 73 10.79 -33.24 15.91
C SER A 73 9.30 -32.96 16.14
N GLN A 74 8.50 -33.95 15.79
CA GLN A 74 7.05 -33.96 15.82
C GLN A 74 6.50 -33.75 17.23
N SER A 75 5.60 -32.77 17.38
CA SER A 75 4.46 -32.90 18.30
C SER A 75 3.36 -31.95 17.86
N SER A 76 2.21 -32.54 17.58
CA SER A 76 0.95 -31.95 17.16
C SER A 76 0.42 -30.89 18.13
N THR A 77 0.44 -29.62 17.73
CA THR A 77 -0.61 -28.65 18.07
C THR A 77 -0.76 -27.66 16.93
N LYS A 78 -1.96 -27.63 16.33
CA LYS A 78 -2.35 -26.75 15.22
C LYS A 78 -2.08 -25.28 15.56
N SER A 79 -1.00 -24.69 15.06
CA SER A 79 -0.80 -23.24 15.07
C SER A 79 -1.47 -22.64 13.84
N THR A 80 -2.77 -22.39 13.96
CA THR A 80 -3.56 -21.62 13.00
C THR A 80 -3.02 -20.19 13.00
N VAL A 81 -2.30 -19.81 11.95
CA VAL A 81 -2.06 -18.39 11.64
C VAL A 81 -3.45 -17.77 11.36
N PRO A 82 -3.87 -16.71 12.08
CA PRO A 82 -5.16 -16.08 11.82
C PRO A 82 -5.16 -15.49 10.40
N GLY A 83 -6.02 -16.01 9.52
CA GLY A 83 -6.43 -15.31 8.30
C GLY A 83 -5.97 -15.85 6.94
N GLN A 84 -5.29 -16.99 6.85
CA GLN A 84 -5.10 -17.61 5.52
C GLN A 84 -6.38 -18.34 5.07
N ARG A 85 -7.31 -17.58 4.50
CA ARG A 85 -8.45 -18.13 3.76
C ARG A 85 -7.87 -18.91 2.59
N ARG A 86 -7.88 -20.26 2.64
CA ARG A 86 -7.61 -21.12 1.46
C ARG A 86 -8.65 -20.76 0.41
N ARG A 87 -8.28 -19.88 -0.51
CA ARG A 87 -9.11 -19.52 -1.66
C ARG A 87 -9.07 -20.67 -2.64
N THR A 88 -10.11 -21.49 -2.64
CA THR A 88 -10.39 -22.44 -3.71
C THR A 88 -10.46 -21.68 -5.03
N ALA A 89 -9.85 -22.22 -6.08
CA ALA A 89 -9.93 -21.68 -7.44
C ALA A 89 -11.41 -21.62 -7.87
N ASN A 90 -12.05 -20.47 -7.63
CA ASN A 90 -13.46 -20.29 -7.90
C ASN A 90 -13.63 -20.14 -9.41
N ARG A 91 -14.16 -21.19 -10.06
CA ARG A 91 -14.38 -21.23 -11.52
C ARG A 91 -15.54 -20.35 -12.00
N GLY A 92 -16.38 -19.85 -11.09
CA GLY A 92 -17.51 -18.96 -11.39
C GLY A 92 -17.19 -17.49 -11.15
N LYS A 93 -18.18 -16.61 -11.38
CA LYS A 93 -18.13 -15.17 -11.05
C LYS A 93 -17.75 -14.96 -9.58
N THR A 94 -16.97 -13.94 -9.30
CA THR A 94 -16.48 -13.61 -7.95
C THR A 94 -16.49 -12.10 -7.74
N THR A 95 -16.09 -11.61 -6.56
CA THR A 95 -15.94 -10.18 -6.28
C THR A 95 -14.49 -9.82 -5.99
N ILE A 96 -14.14 -8.53 -6.07
CA ILE A 96 -12.83 -8.02 -5.64
C ILE A 96 -12.52 -8.41 -4.20
N ARG A 97 -13.49 -8.37 -3.27
CA ARG A 97 -13.34 -8.88 -1.90
C ARG A 97 -12.80 -10.31 -1.85
N ASN A 98 -13.17 -11.13 -2.84
CA ASN A 98 -12.83 -12.54 -2.92
C ASN A 98 -11.61 -12.85 -3.81
N VAL A 99 -11.03 -11.87 -4.54
CA VAL A 99 -9.78 -12.07 -5.30
C VAL A 99 -8.62 -11.20 -4.81
N ALA A 100 -8.90 -10.02 -4.27
CA ALA A 100 -7.88 -9.12 -3.73
C ALA A 100 -7.29 -9.70 -2.44
N TYR A 101 -5.96 -9.64 -2.33
CA TYR A 101 -5.24 -9.88 -1.08
C TYR A 101 -5.31 -8.65 -0.18
N VAL A 102 -5.11 -7.46 -0.79
CA VAL A 102 -5.28 -6.16 -0.15
C VAL A 102 -6.10 -5.30 -1.09
N ALA A 103 -7.12 -4.63 -0.57
CA ALA A 103 -7.78 -3.53 -1.23
C ALA A 103 -7.73 -2.35 -0.26
N ARG A 104 -7.17 -1.23 -0.70
CA ARG A 104 -6.98 -0.06 0.16
C ARG A 104 -7.09 1.21 -0.64
N SER A 105 -7.32 2.28 0.09
CA SER A 105 -7.33 3.64 -0.42
C SER A 105 -6.38 4.47 0.43
N GLN A 106 -5.72 5.44 -0.21
CA GLN A 106 -4.78 6.34 0.43
C GLN A 106 -4.86 7.72 -0.23
N ASN A 107 -4.57 8.77 0.52
CA ASN A 107 -4.39 10.09 -0.07
C ASN A 107 -3.12 10.12 -0.93
N SER A 108 -3.18 10.81 -2.05
CA SER A 108 -2.04 11.04 -2.97
C SER A 108 -1.79 12.53 -3.16
N GLY A 109 -1.98 13.28 -2.08
CA GLY A 109 -1.95 14.73 -2.06
C GLY A 109 -3.24 15.30 -1.47
N PRO A 110 -3.32 16.63 -1.31
CA PRO A 110 -4.50 17.28 -0.76
C PRO A 110 -5.74 17.15 -1.67
N PHE A 111 -5.56 16.94 -2.97
CA PHE A 111 -6.65 16.92 -3.96
C PHE A 111 -6.89 15.56 -4.61
N GLU A 112 -6.12 14.53 -4.24
CA GLU A 112 -6.08 13.26 -4.97
C GLU A 112 -6.15 12.07 -4.02
N VAL A 113 -6.83 11.01 -4.45
CA VAL A 113 -6.88 9.72 -3.76
C VAL A 113 -6.43 8.63 -4.72
N THR A 114 -5.67 7.68 -4.18
CA THR A 114 -5.29 6.45 -4.88
C THR A 114 -5.98 5.24 -4.25
N LEU A 115 -6.51 4.38 -5.10
CA LEU A 115 -6.95 3.02 -4.80
C LEU A 115 -5.85 2.05 -5.24
N ASP A 116 -5.50 1.12 -4.35
CA ASP A 116 -4.63 -0.01 -4.65
C ASP A 116 -5.39 -1.32 -4.40
N ILE A 117 -5.42 -2.20 -5.41
CA ILE A 117 -5.88 -3.59 -5.27
C ILE A 117 -4.69 -4.50 -5.58
N LEU A 118 -4.18 -5.21 -4.57
CA LEU A 118 -3.08 -6.15 -4.71
C LEU A 118 -3.64 -7.58 -4.72
N PHE A 119 -3.06 -8.42 -5.56
CA PHE A 119 -3.41 -9.83 -5.69
C PHE A 119 -2.27 -10.69 -5.15
N LEU A 120 -2.60 -11.81 -4.50
CA LEU A 120 -1.59 -12.75 -4.00
C LEU A 120 -1.11 -13.69 -5.11
N SER A 121 -2.01 -14.05 -6.02
CA SER A 121 -1.74 -15.01 -7.10
C SER A 121 -1.73 -14.31 -8.45
N ARG A 122 -0.84 -14.77 -9.33
CA ARG A 122 -0.80 -14.33 -10.73
C ARG A 122 -2.12 -14.60 -11.46
N ALA A 123 -2.76 -15.73 -11.17
CA ALA A 123 -4.04 -16.10 -11.76
C ALA A 123 -5.19 -15.12 -11.40
N ASP A 124 -5.25 -14.65 -10.14
CA ASP A 124 -6.26 -13.65 -9.73
C ASP A 124 -6.01 -12.29 -10.38
N PHE A 125 -4.73 -11.89 -10.49
CA PHE A 125 -4.32 -10.68 -11.20
C PHE A 125 -4.69 -10.74 -12.69
N ASP A 126 -4.29 -11.81 -13.38
CA ASP A 126 -4.56 -11.99 -14.80
C ASP A 126 -6.07 -12.05 -15.07
N ARG A 127 -6.83 -12.74 -14.21
CA ARG A 127 -8.30 -12.77 -14.26
C ARG A 127 -8.91 -11.37 -14.15
N ALA A 128 -8.46 -10.55 -13.20
CA ALA A 128 -8.97 -9.18 -13.04
C ALA A 128 -8.60 -8.31 -14.25
N ARG A 129 -7.37 -8.43 -14.74
CA ARG A 129 -6.87 -7.70 -15.92
C ARG A 129 -7.64 -8.04 -17.19
N GLU A 130 -7.78 -9.33 -17.50
CA GLU A 130 -8.42 -9.82 -18.72
C GLU A 130 -9.94 -9.66 -18.70
N SER A 131 -10.54 -9.50 -17.50
CA SER A 131 -11.97 -9.23 -17.39
C SER A 131 -12.38 -7.87 -17.95
N GLU A 132 -11.44 -6.91 -17.98
CA GLU A 132 -11.67 -5.50 -18.32
C GLU A 132 -12.81 -4.84 -17.54
N VAL A 133 -13.02 -5.27 -16.31
CA VAL A 133 -14.01 -4.63 -15.42
C VAL A 133 -13.45 -3.37 -14.78
N LEU A 134 -12.16 -3.35 -14.45
CA LEU A 134 -11.51 -2.26 -13.72
C LEU A 134 -11.10 -1.10 -14.65
N THR A 135 -12.09 -0.44 -15.23
CA THR A 135 -11.91 0.64 -16.21
C THR A 135 -12.13 2.03 -15.61
N PRO A 136 -11.67 3.11 -16.27
CA PRO A 136 -11.99 4.48 -15.86
C PRO A 136 -13.50 4.75 -15.72
N GLU A 137 -14.33 4.19 -16.60
CA GLU A 137 -15.78 4.37 -16.60
C GLU A 137 -16.42 3.74 -15.36
N LEU A 138 -15.93 2.58 -14.92
CA LEU A 138 -16.38 1.97 -13.67
C LEU A 138 -16.10 2.91 -12.48
N ILE A 139 -14.90 3.48 -12.42
CA ILE A 139 -14.49 4.37 -11.33
C ILE A 139 -15.29 5.67 -11.34
N GLN A 140 -15.50 6.25 -12.52
CA GLN A 140 -16.37 7.41 -12.68
C GLN A 140 -17.76 7.15 -12.09
N ASN A 141 -18.34 5.99 -12.37
CA ASN A 141 -19.68 5.63 -11.90
C ASN A 141 -19.73 5.37 -10.38
N ILE A 142 -18.76 4.63 -9.84
CA ILE A 142 -18.72 4.27 -8.40
C ILE A 142 -18.49 5.52 -7.53
N TYR A 143 -17.60 6.43 -7.96
CA TYR A 143 -17.21 7.60 -7.17
C TYR A 143 -17.88 8.90 -7.62
N HIS A 144 -18.83 8.82 -8.56
CA HIS A 144 -19.60 9.95 -9.08
C HIS A 144 -18.72 11.10 -9.59
N LEU A 145 -17.65 10.76 -10.32
CA LEU A 145 -16.76 11.74 -10.93
C LEU A 145 -17.47 12.45 -12.08
N LYS A 146 -17.18 13.74 -12.27
CA LYS A 146 -17.86 14.55 -13.30
C LYS A 146 -17.44 14.14 -14.70
N SER A 147 -16.19 13.74 -14.86
CA SER A 147 -15.58 13.34 -16.12
C SER A 147 -14.51 12.28 -15.88
N ALA A 148 -14.27 11.40 -16.87
CA ALA A 148 -13.16 10.46 -16.85
C ALA A 148 -11.78 11.18 -16.78
N GLU A 149 -11.70 12.45 -17.17
CA GLU A 149 -10.48 13.28 -17.04
C GLU A 149 -10.10 13.59 -15.59
N GLU A 150 -11.00 13.39 -14.63
CA GLU A 150 -10.67 13.48 -13.20
C GLU A 150 -9.84 12.28 -12.72
N ILE A 151 -9.72 11.23 -13.55
CA ILE A 151 -8.89 10.05 -13.30
C ILE A 151 -7.50 10.32 -13.88
N ILE A 152 -6.52 10.41 -12.99
CA ILE A 152 -5.12 10.72 -13.30
C ILE A 152 -4.37 9.45 -13.73
N ALA A 153 -4.68 8.33 -13.09
CA ALA A 153 -4.10 7.04 -13.41
C ALA A 153 -5.16 5.94 -13.23
N CYS A 154 -5.18 4.96 -14.12
CA CYS A 154 -5.95 3.73 -13.96
C CYS A 154 -5.21 2.63 -14.73
N MET A 155 -4.45 1.79 -14.03
CA MET A 155 -3.52 0.87 -14.67
C MET A 155 -3.30 -0.41 -13.85
N PHE A 156 -2.92 -1.47 -14.55
CA PHE A 156 -2.36 -2.67 -13.94
C PHE A 156 -0.84 -2.53 -13.85
N PHE A 157 -0.30 -2.77 -12.65
CA PHE A 157 1.12 -2.81 -12.35
C PHE A 157 1.54 -4.25 -12.06
N GLU A 158 2.01 -4.93 -13.11
CA GLU A 158 2.36 -6.35 -13.11
C GLU A 158 3.46 -6.74 -12.09
N PRO A 159 4.55 -5.97 -11.89
CA PRO A 159 5.61 -6.36 -10.94
C PRO A 159 5.13 -6.54 -9.50
N ALA A 160 4.07 -5.83 -9.11
CA ALA A 160 3.48 -5.95 -7.77
C ALA A 160 2.17 -6.76 -7.76
N LEU A 161 1.77 -7.34 -8.91
CA LEU A 161 0.45 -7.94 -9.10
C LEU A 161 -0.65 -7.02 -8.56
N ALA A 162 -0.68 -5.79 -9.04
CA ALA A 162 -1.55 -4.75 -8.50
C ALA A 162 -2.36 -4.05 -9.60
N TRP A 163 -3.55 -3.58 -9.26
CA TRP A 163 -4.26 -2.56 -10.00
C TRP A 163 -4.24 -1.27 -9.18
N LYS A 164 -4.01 -0.14 -9.84
CA LYS A 164 -3.90 1.17 -9.22
C LYS A 164 -4.75 2.18 -9.97
N CYS A 165 -5.52 2.95 -9.23
CA CYS A 165 -6.26 4.07 -9.78
C CYS A 165 -6.13 5.31 -8.91
N THR A 166 -5.78 6.43 -9.51
CA THR A 166 -5.67 7.73 -8.85
C THR A 166 -6.67 8.68 -9.49
N PHE A 167 -7.49 9.36 -8.69
CA PHE A 167 -8.48 10.32 -9.16
C PHE A 167 -8.59 11.53 -8.24
N LYS A 168 -9.09 12.63 -8.81
CA LYS A 168 -9.31 13.89 -8.09
C LYS A 168 -10.48 13.77 -7.13
N ARG A 169 -10.29 14.32 -5.94
CA ARG A 169 -11.33 14.40 -4.91
C ARG A 169 -12.25 15.59 -5.19
N PRO A 170 -13.53 15.52 -4.79
CA PRO A 170 -14.47 16.64 -4.95
C PRO A 170 -14.14 17.84 -4.07
N TRP A 171 -13.46 17.65 -2.94
CA TRP A 171 -12.99 18.72 -2.05
C TRP A 171 -11.57 18.44 -1.56
N PRO A 172 -10.81 19.50 -1.21
CA PRO A 172 -9.49 19.35 -0.61
C PRO A 172 -9.54 18.59 0.72
N GLN A 173 -8.48 17.87 1.03
CA GLN A 173 -8.28 17.22 2.32
C GLN A 173 -8.43 18.21 3.48
N GLY A 174 -9.16 17.81 4.52
CA GLY A 174 -9.39 18.60 5.73
C GLY A 174 -10.47 19.69 5.57
N SER A 175 -11.19 19.71 4.45
CA SER A 175 -12.25 20.69 4.23
C SER A 175 -13.45 20.46 5.14
N MET A 176 -14.15 21.54 5.49
CA MET A 176 -15.40 21.46 6.26
C MET A 176 -16.42 20.57 5.54
N GLY A 177 -17.00 19.62 6.27
CA GLY A 177 -17.97 18.65 5.74
C GLY A 177 -17.36 17.38 5.15
N GLU A 178 -16.03 17.25 5.13
CA GLU A 178 -15.36 16.00 4.76
C GLU A 178 -15.63 14.90 5.79
N ARG A 179 -15.96 13.70 5.29
CA ARG A 179 -16.27 12.52 6.14
C ARG A 179 -15.10 11.57 6.34
N ASP A 180 -14.10 11.64 5.46
CA ASP A 180 -12.93 10.75 5.50
C ASP A 180 -11.68 11.53 5.06
N THR A 181 -11.03 12.18 6.03
CA THR A 181 -9.82 12.99 5.82
C THR A 181 -8.60 12.16 5.42
N PHE A 182 -8.55 10.88 5.78
CA PHE A 182 -7.43 10.00 5.40
C PHE A 182 -7.69 9.23 4.10
N GLY A 183 -8.92 9.32 3.56
CA GLY A 183 -9.34 8.51 2.44
C GLY A 183 -9.24 7.02 2.74
N ALA A 184 -9.32 6.61 4.01
CA ALA A 184 -9.04 5.25 4.44
C ALA A 184 -10.16 4.26 4.10
N GLN A 185 -11.40 4.75 3.90
CA GLN A 185 -12.57 3.93 3.64
C GLN A 185 -13.02 3.95 2.18
N LEU A 186 -12.41 4.81 1.35
CA LEU A 186 -12.82 5.00 -0.05
C LEU A 186 -12.67 3.75 -0.91
N HIS A 187 -11.86 2.75 -0.53
CA HIS A 187 -11.78 1.47 -1.25
C HIS A 187 -13.00 0.56 -1.06
N ALA A 188 -13.86 0.81 -0.06
CA ALA A 188 -14.94 -0.10 0.30
C ALA A 188 -15.91 -0.43 -0.86
N PRO A 189 -16.36 0.54 -1.69
CA PRO A 189 -17.22 0.26 -2.84
C PRO A 189 -16.59 -0.70 -3.86
N MET A 190 -15.26 -0.70 -3.99
CA MET A 190 -14.57 -1.61 -4.91
C MET A 190 -14.71 -3.07 -4.50
N LEU A 191 -14.93 -3.38 -3.22
CA LEU A 191 -14.98 -4.75 -2.71
C LEU A 191 -16.15 -5.56 -3.30
N ASP A 192 -17.23 -4.90 -3.69
CA ASP A 192 -18.43 -5.52 -4.24
C ASP A 192 -18.42 -5.57 -5.78
N VAL A 193 -17.40 -5.00 -6.43
CA VAL A 193 -17.19 -5.12 -7.88
C VAL A 193 -17.00 -6.58 -8.26
N GLU A 194 -17.77 -7.04 -9.24
CA GLU A 194 -17.76 -8.42 -9.67
C GLU A 194 -16.76 -8.66 -10.81
N ILE A 195 -16.00 -9.76 -10.71
CA ILE A 195 -15.06 -10.23 -11.71
C ILE A 195 -15.59 -11.54 -12.32
N PRO A 196 -15.84 -11.59 -13.64
CA PRO A 196 -16.20 -12.81 -14.38
C PRO A 196 -15.26 -13.98 -14.16
N ALA A 197 -15.70 -15.17 -14.53
CA ALA A 197 -14.84 -16.34 -14.60
C ALA A 197 -13.67 -16.13 -15.60
N HIS A 198 -12.58 -16.86 -15.41
CA HIS A 198 -11.42 -16.79 -16.30
C HIS A 198 -11.83 -17.05 -17.77
N GLY A 199 -11.35 -16.20 -18.70
CA GLY A 199 -11.67 -16.31 -20.12
C GLY A 199 -13.04 -15.73 -20.55
N GLN A 200 -13.78 -15.08 -19.65
CA GLN A 200 -14.98 -14.32 -20.00
C GLN A 200 -14.73 -12.81 -19.85
N ARG A 201 -14.92 -12.06 -20.93
CA ARG A 201 -14.85 -10.59 -20.94
C ARG A 201 -16.20 -10.01 -20.54
N PHE A 202 -16.22 -8.96 -19.73
CA PHE A 202 -17.47 -8.29 -19.37
C PHE A 202 -18.05 -7.60 -20.61
N LYS A 203 -19.22 -8.05 -21.09
CA LYS A 203 -19.97 -7.29 -22.10
C LYS A 203 -20.65 -6.13 -21.38
N THR A 204 -20.41 -4.90 -21.82
CA THR A 204 -21.04 -3.69 -21.29
C THR A 204 -22.54 -3.90 -21.13
N LEU A 205 -22.98 -4.18 -19.91
CA LEU A 205 -24.39 -4.21 -19.51
C LEU A 205 -24.58 -2.97 -18.65
N VAL A 206 -25.46 -2.07 -19.07
CA VAL A 206 -25.83 -0.88 -18.32
C VAL A 206 -26.39 -1.32 -16.97
N ILE A 207 -25.60 -1.22 -15.91
CA ILE A 207 -26.04 -1.56 -14.55
C ILE A 207 -26.93 -0.40 -14.08
N SER A 208 -28.24 -0.63 -14.07
CA SER A 208 -29.16 0.16 -13.28
C SER A 208 -28.86 -0.12 -11.80
N LEU A 209 -28.14 0.80 -11.16
CA LEU A 209 -27.95 0.83 -9.71
C LEU A 209 -29.30 1.09 -9.06
N ILE A 210 -29.97 0.03 -8.61
CA ILE A 210 -31.08 0.13 -7.66
C ILE A 210 -30.47 0.49 -6.31
N PHE A 211 -30.30 1.79 -6.07
CA PHE A 211 -30.16 2.31 -4.71
C PHE A 211 -31.52 2.17 -4.02
N THR A 212 -31.67 1.12 -3.21
CA THR A 212 -32.78 1.05 -2.24
C THR A 212 -32.52 2.11 -1.18
N GLY A 213 -33.09 3.30 -1.41
CA GLY A 213 -33.01 4.42 -0.48
C GLY A 213 -33.71 4.09 0.83
N VAL A 214 -32.93 4.04 1.92
CA VAL A 214 -33.48 4.24 3.28
C VAL A 214 -33.65 5.74 3.44
N LYS A 215 -34.90 6.20 3.37
CA LYS A 215 -35.32 7.53 3.83
C LYS A 215 -35.19 7.56 5.36
N ILE A 216 -34.49 8.57 5.87
CA ILE A 216 -34.71 9.14 7.20
C ILE A 216 -35.25 10.55 6.96
#